data_AF-A0A183L2X7-F1
#
_entry.id   AF-A0A183L2X7-F1
#
_cell.length_a   1.000
_cell.length_b   1.000
_cell.length_c   1.000
_cell.angle_alpha   90.00
_cell.angle_beta   90.00
_cell.angle_gamma   90.00
#
_symmetry.space_group_name_H-M   'P 1'
#
loop_
_entity.id
_entity.type
_entity.pdbx_description
1 polymer ?
#
loop_
_entity_poly.entity_id
_entity_poly.type
_entity_poly.pdbx_seq_one_letter_code
_entity_poly.pdbx_strand_id
1 'polypeptide(L)'
;MSDTISDVIYRLGHPLTLAEKVLYSHLDNPKTANIERGKSYLMLRPDRVAMQDATAQMALLQFISSGLPRVAVPSTVHCDHLIEAKDGAGTDLNRANDTNKEVYEFLASASAKYGIGFWKPGSGIIHQFTKLNIKMFSTFDYHSQRLSKVTSYPRMSDIYRWRLLLNKSLHLEVLDLG
;
A
#
# COMPACT_ATOMS: atom_id res chain seq x y z
N MET A 1 -13.74 14.49 -5.20
CA MET A 1 -14.09 13.09 -5.53
C MET A 1 -15.54 12.96 -6.03
N SER A 2 -16.51 13.72 -5.48
CA SER A 2 -17.90 13.76 -6.00
C SER A 2 -17.97 14.26 -7.44
N ASP A 3 -17.20 15.30 -7.76
CA ASP A 3 -17.38 16.03 -9.03
C ASP A 3 -16.93 15.20 -10.24
N THR A 4 -15.85 14.45 -10.10
CA THR A 4 -15.33 13.51 -11.11
C THR A 4 -16.36 12.46 -11.51
N ILE A 5 -17.04 11.87 -10.52
CA ILE A 5 -18.00 10.79 -10.78
C ILE A 5 -19.28 11.37 -11.41
N SER A 6 -19.73 12.53 -10.95
CA SER A 6 -20.88 13.23 -11.53
C SER A 6 -20.66 13.56 -13.01
N ASP A 7 -19.47 14.08 -13.36
CA ASP A 7 -19.10 14.35 -14.76
C ASP A 7 -19.15 13.07 -15.61
N VAL A 8 -18.64 11.96 -15.09
CA VAL A 8 -18.61 10.68 -15.83
C VAL A 8 -20.02 10.08 -15.97
N ILE A 9 -20.85 10.15 -14.93
CA ILE A 9 -22.25 9.71 -14.99
C ILE A 9 -23.01 10.50 -16.05
N TYR A 10 -22.85 11.83 -16.05
CA TYR A 10 -23.51 12.70 -17.02
C TYR A 10 -23.12 12.35 -18.46
N ARG A 11 -21.83 12.07 -18.70
CA ARG A 11 -21.32 11.69 -20.03
C ARG A 11 -21.79 10.33 -20.51
N LEU A 12 -21.88 9.34 -19.61
CA LEU A 12 -22.23 7.97 -19.97
C LEU A 12 -23.73 7.70 -19.98
N GLY A 13 -24.53 8.52 -19.30
CA GLY A 13 -26.00 8.45 -19.33
C GLY A 13 -26.60 7.22 -18.65
N HIS A 14 -25.83 6.50 -17.83
CA HIS A 14 -26.30 5.34 -17.09
C HIS A 14 -25.69 5.26 -15.68
N PRO A 15 -26.33 4.53 -14.74
CA PRO A 15 -25.74 4.27 -13.43
C PRO A 15 -24.44 3.47 -13.53
N LEU A 16 -23.50 3.75 -12.62
CA LEU A 16 -22.20 3.07 -12.54
C LEU A 16 -22.20 1.99 -11.46
N THR A 17 -21.55 0.88 -11.75
CA THR A 17 -21.19 -0.15 -10.77
C THR A 17 -20.17 0.39 -9.77
N LEU A 18 -19.99 -0.28 -8.62
CA LEU A 18 -19.00 0.15 -7.63
C LEU A 18 -17.57 0.16 -8.20
N ALA A 19 -17.20 -0.85 -9.00
CA ALA A 19 -15.89 -0.93 -9.63
C ALA A 19 -15.66 0.24 -10.61
N GLU A 20 -16.67 0.60 -11.40
CA GLU A 20 -16.62 1.78 -12.27
C GLU A 20 -16.48 3.08 -11.47
N LYS A 21 -17.22 3.24 -10.38
CA LYS A 21 -17.08 4.42 -9.52
C LYS A 21 -15.65 4.55 -8.97
N VAL A 22 -15.06 3.45 -8.51
CA VAL A 22 -13.66 3.43 -8.04
C VAL A 22 -12.72 3.78 -9.19
N LEU A 23 -12.79 3.09 -10.33
CA LEU A 23 -11.89 3.35 -11.47
C LEU A 23 -12.03 4.77 -12.02
N TYR A 24 -13.26 5.20 -12.31
CA TYR A 24 -13.52 6.49 -12.95
C TYR A 24 -13.28 7.68 -12.03
N SER A 25 -13.39 7.49 -10.71
CA SER A 25 -12.98 8.53 -9.74
C SER A 25 -11.47 8.83 -9.76
N HIS A 26 -10.64 7.94 -10.33
CA HIS A 26 -9.19 8.10 -10.44
C HIS A 26 -8.72 8.40 -11.87
N LEU A 27 -9.62 8.79 -12.78
CA LEU A 27 -9.22 9.25 -14.12
C LEU A 27 -8.38 10.52 -14.03
N ASP A 28 -7.29 10.55 -14.79
CA ASP A 28 -6.43 11.73 -14.91
C ASP A 28 -7.18 12.92 -15.55
N ASN A 29 -8.00 12.64 -16.57
CA ASN A 29 -8.89 13.61 -17.19
C ASN A 29 -10.31 13.05 -17.38
N PRO A 30 -11.21 13.23 -16.39
CA PRO A 30 -12.56 12.64 -16.41
C PRO A 30 -13.47 13.26 -17.47
N LYS A 31 -13.16 14.45 -17.99
CA LYS A 31 -14.01 15.15 -18.98
C LYS A 31 -13.76 14.67 -20.41
N THR A 32 -12.54 14.27 -20.72
CA THR A 32 -12.13 13.88 -22.08
C THR A 32 -11.80 12.40 -22.23
N ALA A 33 -11.67 11.65 -21.13
CA ALA A 33 -11.34 10.22 -21.18
C ALA A 33 -12.33 9.45 -22.08
N ASN A 34 -11.81 8.66 -23.01
CA ASN A 34 -12.59 7.70 -23.78
C ASN A 34 -12.88 6.48 -22.90
N ILE A 35 -14.17 6.16 -22.68
CA ILE A 35 -14.59 5.11 -21.77
C ILE A 35 -15.48 4.12 -22.55
N GLU A 36 -14.86 3.04 -23.00
CA GLU A 36 -15.54 1.91 -23.60
C GLU A 36 -15.02 0.60 -23.00
N ARG A 37 -15.93 -0.17 -22.40
CA ARG A 37 -15.61 -1.41 -21.71
C ARG A 37 -14.96 -2.41 -22.66
N GLY A 38 -13.80 -2.93 -22.27
CA GLY A 38 -13.04 -3.91 -23.05
C GLY A 38 -12.36 -3.35 -24.31
N LYS A 39 -12.42 -2.03 -24.55
CA LYS A 39 -11.76 -1.41 -25.72
C LYS A 39 -10.82 -0.26 -25.37
N SER A 40 -11.21 0.63 -24.45
CA SER A 40 -10.40 1.81 -24.13
C SER A 40 -9.30 1.50 -23.10
N TYR A 41 -8.16 2.17 -23.25
CA TYR A 41 -7.17 2.31 -22.19
C TYR A 41 -7.52 3.51 -21.31
N LEU A 42 -7.57 3.29 -20.00
CA LEU A 42 -7.85 4.36 -19.04
C LEU A 42 -6.55 4.90 -18.46
N MET A 43 -6.40 6.23 -18.53
CA MET A 43 -5.31 6.93 -17.85
C MET A 43 -5.72 7.20 -16.41
N LEU A 44 -5.15 6.43 -15.48
CA LEU A 44 -5.52 6.46 -14.07
C LEU A 44 -4.39 7.04 -13.20
N ARG A 45 -4.77 7.55 -12.03
CA ARG A 45 -3.87 8.00 -10.95
C ARG A 45 -4.07 7.10 -9.73
N PRO A 46 -3.30 6.00 -9.60
CA PRO A 46 -3.33 5.17 -8.39
C PRO A 46 -2.89 5.96 -7.15
N ASP A 47 -3.56 5.76 -6.02
CA ASP A 47 -3.23 6.48 -4.78
C ASP A 47 -1.94 5.99 -4.10
N ARG A 48 -1.56 4.73 -4.34
CA ARG A 48 -0.41 4.09 -3.68
C ARG A 48 0.10 2.88 -4.45
N VAL A 49 1.35 2.50 -4.17
CA VAL A 49 1.99 1.30 -4.72
C VAL A 49 2.44 0.38 -3.58
N ALA A 50 2.27 -0.93 -3.76
CA ALA A 50 2.80 -1.93 -2.84
C ALA A 50 3.49 -3.03 -3.66
N MET A 51 4.71 -3.37 -3.25
CA MET A 51 5.56 -4.36 -3.91
C MET A 51 5.95 -5.44 -2.90
N GLN A 52 6.13 -6.66 -3.40
CA GLN A 52 6.65 -7.79 -2.63
C GLN A 52 8.09 -8.08 -3.09
N ASP A 53 8.95 -8.61 -2.22
CA ASP A 53 10.39 -8.73 -2.42
C ASP A 53 10.85 -9.51 -3.66
N ALA A 54 10.06 -10.47 -4.15
CA ALA A 54 10.36 -11.17 -5.41
C ALA A 54 10.14 -10.30 -6.67
N THR A 55 9.26 -9.29 -6.65
CA THR A 55 9.08 -8.34 -7.78
C THR A 55 9.66 -6.95 -7.52
N ALA A 56 9.84 -6.57 -6.27
CA ALA A 56 10.35 -5.26 -5.86
C ALA A 56 11.78 -5.02 -6.36
N GLN A 57 12.60 -6.08 -6.45
CA GLN A 57 13.99 -5.97 -6.89
C GLN A 57 14.08 -5.31 -8.28
N MET A 58 13.40 -5.89 -9.27
CA MET A 58 13.46 -5.37 -10.64
C MET A 58 12.69 -4.05 -10.77
N ALA A 59 11.58 -3.87 -10.06
CA ALA A 59 10.84 -2.61 -10.06
C ALA A 59 11.70 -1.45 -9.56
N LEU A 60 12.48 -1.65 -8.49
CA LEU A 60 13.37 -0.62 -7.96
C LEU A 60 14.58 -0.38 -8.86
N LEU A 61 15.13 -1.41 -9.51
CA LEU A 61 16.20 -1.23 -10.50
C LEU A 61 15.73 -0.36 -11.69
N GLN A 62 14.51 -0.61 -12.18
CA GLN A 62 13.91 0.22 -13.23
C GLN A 62 13.64 1.64 -12.74
N PHE A 63 13.18 1.80 -11.48
CA PHE A 63 12.99 3.11 -10.88
C PHE A 63 14.32 3.88 -10.75
N ILE A 64 15.40 3.22 -10.32
CA ILE A 64 16.75 3.79 -10.27
C ILE A 64 17.18 4.26 -11.68
N SER A 65 16.96 3.43 -12.70
CA SER A 65 17.29 3.73 -14.09
C SER A 65 16.50 4.92 -14.66
N SER A 66 15.30 5.19 -14.15
CA SER A 66 14.50 6.35 -14.57
C SER A 66 15.13 7.70 -14.19
N GLY A 67 16.09 7.72 -13.27
CA GLY A 67 16.72 8.94 -12.78
C GLY A 67 15.83 9.79 -11.86
N LEU A 68 14.62 9.33 -11.51
CA LEU A 68 13.73 10.05 -10.61
C LEU A 68 14.30 10.07 -9.18
N PRO A 69 14.23 11.22 -8.47
CA PRO A 69 14.86 11.36 -7.16
C PRO A 69 14.08 10.67 -6.03
N ARG A 70 12.77 10.46 -6.19
CA ARG A 70 11.87 9.89 -5.17
C ARG A 70 10.55 9.44 -5.78
N VAL A 71 9.83 8.55 -5.09
CA VAL A 71 8.48 8.10 -5.51
C VAL A 71 7.46 9.23 -5.47
N ALA A 72 6.49 9.19 -6.39
CA ALA A 72 5.44 10.21 -6.52
C ALA A 72 4.21 9.96 -5.63
N VAL A 73 3.98 8.71 -5.24
CA VAL A 73 2.86 8.30 -4.38
C VAL A 73 3.36 7.41 -3.25
N PRO A 74 2.64 7.32 -2.10
CA PRO A 74 2.99 6.42 -1.02
C PRO A 74 3.26 5.00 -1.53
N SER A 75 4.46 4.51 -1.26
CA SER A 75 4.95 3.25 -1.81
C SER A 75 5.52 2.37 -0.69
N THR A 76 5.34 1.06 -0.78
CA THR A 76 5.87 0.11 0.21
C THR A 76 6.48 -1.13 -0.43
N VAL A 77 7.52 -1.67 0.20
CA VAL A 77 8.12 -2.99 -0.09
C VAL A 77 7.90 -3.91 1.10
N HIS A 78 7.50 -5.15 0.84
CA HIS A 78 7.24 -6.18 1.84
C HIS A 78 8.13 -7.39 1.57
N CYS A 79 8.89 -7.83 2.58
CA CYS A 79 9.75 -9.02 2.49
C CYS A 79 9.03 -10.26 3.03
N ASP A 80 8.27 -10.93 2.17
CA ASP A 80 7.44 -12.08 2.53
C ASP A 80 7.59 -13.30 1.59
N HIS A 81 8.21 -13.17 0.41
CA HIS A 81 8.32 -14.27 -0.55
C HIS A 81 9.65 -15.03 -0.47
N LEU A 82 10.69 -14.44 0.12
CA LEU A 82 12.03 -15.06 0.17
C LEU A 82 12.29 -15.88 1.45
N ILE A 83 11.26 -16.17 2.25
CA ILE A 83 11.37 -17.00 3.46
C ILE A 83 10.90 -18.43 3.12
N GLU A 84 11.85 -19.36 3.03
CA GLU A 84 11.55 -20.78 2.80
C GLU A 84 11.09 -21.47 4.08
N ALA A 85 9.90 -22.09 4.05
CA ALA A 85 9.38 -22.89 5.16
C ALA A 85 10.00 -24.30 5.16
N LYS A 86 10.74 -24.63 6.22
CA LYS A 86 11.40 -25.95 6.34
C LYS A 86 11.46 -26.46 7.78
N ASP A 87 12.07 -25.70 8.69
CA ASP A 87 12.43 -26.16 10.04
C ASP A 87 11.67 -25.40 11.14
N GLY A 88 10.82 -24.43 10.77
CA GLY A 88 9.98 -23.67 11.68
C GLY A 88 10.29 -22.17 11.66
N ALA A 89 9.29 -21.35 12.02
CA ALA A 89 9.30 -19.91 11.74
C ALA A 89 10.55 -19.14 12.20
N GLY A 90 11.06 -19.42 13.41
CA GLY A 90 12.25 -18.74 13.93
C GLY A 90 13.53 -19.13 13.17
N THR A 91 13.73 -20.44 12.98
CA THR A 91 14.88 -21.00 12.26
C THR A 91 14.88 -20.57 10.81
N ASP A 92 13.72 -20.66 10.16
CA ASP A 92 13.53 -20.32 8.74
C ASP A 92 13.73 -18.82 8.50
N LEU A 93 13.27 -17.96 9.42
CA LEU A 93 13.50 -16.51 9.33
C LEU A 93 14.98 -16.16 9.50
N ASN A 94 15.69 -16.78 10.43
CA ASN A 94 17.13 -16.57 10.59
C ASN A 94 17.88 -17.01 9.34
N ARG A 95 17.57 -18.20 8.81
CA ARG A 95 18.15 -18.69 7.55
C ARG A 95 17.87 -17.72 6.41
N ALA A 96 16.64 -17.23 6.27
CA ALA A 96 16.28 -16.29 5.22
C ALA A 96 17.04 -14.96 5.32
N ASN A 97 17.25 -14.44 6.54
CA ASN A 97 18.04 -13.22 6.77
C ASN A 97 19.50 -13.40 6.36
N ASP A 98 20.07 -14.59 6.56
CA ASP A 98 21.45 -14.88 6.14
C ASP A 98 21.54 -15.13 4.63
N THR A 99 20.67 -15.98 4.08
CA THR A 99 20.68 -16.38 2.66
C THR A 99 20.36 -15.21 1.73
N ASN A 100 19.37 -14.37 2.09
CA ASN A 100 18.89 -13.28 1.23
C ASN A 100 19.36 -11.90 1.71
N LYS A 101 20.43 -11.87 2.53
CA LYS A 101 20.95 -10.64 3.14
C LYS A 101 21.17 -9.52 2.13
N GLU A 102 21.82 -9.82 1.01
CA GLU A 102 22.12 -8.84 -0.05
C GLU A 102 20.84 -8.22 -0.61
N VAL A 103 19.83 -9.06 -0.89
CA VAL A 103 18.54 -8.60 -1.41
C VAL A 103 17.85 -7.70 -0.39
N TYR A 104 17.83 -8.08 0.89
CA TYR A 104 17.20 -7.28 1.94
C TYR A 104 17.93 -5.95 2.18
N GLU A 105 19.26 -5.94 2.13
CA GLU A 105 20.06 -4.72 2.24
C GLU A 105 19.85 -3.79 1.04
N PHE A 106 19.78 -4.34 -0.18
CA PHE A 106 19.42 -3.58 -1.38
C PHE A 106 18.04 -2.95 -1.24
N LEU A 107 17.02 -3.75 -0.92
CA LEU A 107 15.64 -3.27 -0.81
C LEU A 107 15.50 -2.23 0.31
N ALA A 108 16.15 -2.43 1.46
CA ALA A 108 16.13 -1.49 2.57
C ALA A 108 16.80 -0.15 2.20
N SER A 109 17.99 -0.19 1.60
CA SER A 109 18.76 1.01 1.24
C SER A 109 18.11 1.79 0.10
N ALA A 110 17.62 1.10 -0.94
CA ALA A 110 16.86 1.72 -2.02
C ALA A 110 15.56 2.34 -1.49
N SER A 111 14.85 1.63 -0.61
CA SER A 111 13.61 2.15 -0.02
C SER A 111 13.85 3.43 0.78
N ALA A 112 14.90 3.46 1.61
CA ALA A 112 15.29 4.64 2.36
C ALA A 112 15.67 5.82 1.44
N LYS A 113 16.42 5.55 0.37
CA LYS A 113 16.85 6.57 -0.61
C LYS A 113 15.69 7.23 -1.34
N TYR A 114 14.69 6.45 -1.76
CA TYR A 114 13.61 6.93 -2.64
C TYR A 114 12.29 7.25 -1.91
N GLY A 115 12.25 7.18 -0.58
CA GLY A 115 11.08 7.53 0.23
C GLY A 115 9.99 6.45 0.25
N ILE A 116 10.39 5.18 0.23
CA ILE A 116 9.52 4.00 0.19
C ILE A 116 9.49 3.35 1.58
N GLY A 117 8.32 2.98 2.07
CA GLY A 117 8.18 2.25 3.33
C GLY A 117 8.70 0.82 3.20
N PHE A 118 9.54 0.37 4.15
CA PHE A 118 10.16 -0.95 4.12
C PHE A 118 9.66 -1.84 5.27
N TRP A 119 9.03 -2.96 4.93
CA TRP A 119 8.59 -3.99 5.86
C TRP A 119 9.56 -5.16 5.84
N LYS A 120 10.27 -5.34 6.96
CA LYS A 120 11.35 -6.31 7.12
C LYS A 120 10.87 -7.77 6.98
N PRO A 121 11.78 -8.71 6.68
CA PRO A 121 11.47 -10.15 6.73
C PRO A 121 10.79 -10.53 8.04
N GLY A 122 9.74 -11.35 7.96
CA GLY A 122 8.97 -11.78 9.12
C GLY A 122 7.96 -10.75 9.65
N SER A 123 7.83 -9.58 9.01
CA SER A 123 6.74 -8.64 9.35
C SER A 123 5.37 -9.23 9.05
N GLY A 124 5.26 -10.07 8.02
CA GLY A 124 4.08 -10.82 7.62
C GLY A 124 3.67 -10.57 6.18
N ILE A 125 2.61 -11.24 5.73
CA ILE A 125 2.23 -11.30 4.30
C ILE A 125 1.66 -9.95 3.81
N ILE A 126 2.11 -9.48 2.66
CA ILE A 126 1.79 -8.16 2.07
C ILE A 126 0.29 -7.87 2.04
N HIS A 127 -0.55 -8.85 1.67
CA HIS A 127 -2.00 -8.69 1.55
C HIS A 127 -2.71 -8.58 2.90
N GLN A 128 -2.13 -9.14 3.97
CA GLN A 128 -2.65 -8.95 5.32
C GLN A 128 -2.29 -7.55 5.83
N PHE A 129 -1.06 -7.10 5.59
CA PHE A 129 -0.59 -5.78 6.03
C PHE A 129 -1.19 -4.62 5.26
N THR A 130 -1.38 -4.77 3.95
CA THR A 130 -2.04 -3.73 3.15
C THR A 130 -3.51 -3.54 3.48
N LYS A 131 -4.22 -4.58 3.97
CA LYS A 131 -5.58 -4.45 4.51
C LYS A 131 -5.60 -3.73 5.86
N LEU A 132 -4.65 -4.03 6.74
CA LEU A 132 -4.62 -3.51 8.12
C LEU A 132 -4.09 -2.07 8.22
N ASN A 133 -3.23 -1.63 7.30
CA ASN A 133 -2.56 -0.32 7.37
C ASN A 133 -3.12 0.76 6.43
N ILE A 134 -4.36 0.62 5.96
CA ILE A 134 -5.01 1.58 5.05
C ILE A 134 -5.04 3.01 5.63
N LYS A 135 -4.99 3.18 6.96
CA LYS A 135 -5.03 4.49 7.65
C LYS A 135 -3.68 5.02 8.15
N MET A 136 -2.58 4.25 8.11
CA MET A 136 -1.33 4.70 8.74
C MET A 136 -0.54 5.70 7.89
N PHE A 137 -0.87 5.83 6.61
CA PHE A 137 -0.16 6.71 5.67
C PHE A 137 -0.70 8.14 5.60
N SER A 138 -1.85 8.46 6.22
CA SER A 138 -2.38 9.84 6.22
C SER A 138 -1.68 10.78 7.20
N THR A 139 -0.77 10.28 8.03
CA THR A 139 -0.04 11.06 9.06
C THR A 139 1.47 11.11 8.83
N PHE A 140 1.98 10.61 7.70
CA PHE A 140 3.38 10.74 7.35
C PHE A 140 3.64 12.14 6.76
N ASP A 141 4.03 13.08 7.62
CA ASP A 141 4.40 14.43 7.21
C ASP A 141 5.68 14.40 6.35
N TYR A 142 5.47 14.48 5.04
CA TYR A 142 6.52 14.48 4.02
C TYR A 142 7.44 15.71 4.08
N HIS A 143 7.06 16.79 4.79
CA HIS A 143 7.84 18.04 4.86
C HIS A 143 8.88 18.05 5.99
N SER A 144 8.66 17.35 7.10
CA SER A 144 9.51 17.55 8.28
C SER A 144 10.84 16.77 8.28
N GLN A 145 11.04 15.82 7.37
CA GLN A 145 12.17 14.86 7.37
C GLN A 145 12.46 14.24 8.76
N ARG A 146 11.50 14.32 9.70
CA ARG A 146 11.61 13.72 11.02
C ARG A 146 10.96 12.36 10.93
N LEU A 147 11.79 11.33 11.01
CA LEU A 147 11.39 10.10 11.66
C LEU A 147 10.95 10.50 13.07
N SER A 148 9.66 10.79 13.29
CA SER A 148 9.11 10.60 14.62
C SER A 148 9.36 9.13 14.91
N LYS A 149 10.28 8.90 15.84
CA LYS A 149 10.73 7.60 16.31
C LYS A 149 9.59 6.56 16.25
N VAL A 150 9.50 5.81 15.16
CA VAL A 150 8.88 4.49 15.18
C VAL A 150 9.96 3.61 15.78
N THR A 151 10.18 3.74 17.09
CA THR A 151 11.15 2.96 17.87
C THR A 151 10.71 1.51 18.05
N SER A 152 9.57 1.13 17.48
CA SER A 152 9.11 -0.25 17.44
C SER A 152 8.22 -0.44 16.23
N TYR A 153 8.65 -1.27 15.29
CA TYR A 153 7.76 -1.91 14.33
C TYR A 153 6.67 -2.63 15.13
N PRO A 154 5.37 -2.43 14.85
CA PRO A 154 4.33 -3.12 15.58
C PRO A 154 4.50 -4.62 15.35
N ARG A 155 4.74 -5.37 16.43
CA ARG A 155 4.71 -6.83 16.36
C ARG A 155 3.27 -7.26 16.09
N MET A 156 3.08 -8.47 15.56
CA MET A 156 1.73 -9.00 15.30
C MET A 156 0.83 -8.92 16.55
N SER A 157 1.41 -9.04 17.75
CA SER A 157 0.73 -8.86 19.06
C SER A 157 0.26 -7.41 19.34
N ASP A 158 0.99 -6.40 18.87
CA ASP A 158 0.64 -5.00 19.06
C ASP A 158 -0.59 -4.61 18.20
N ILE A 159 -0.76 -5.26 17.04
CA ILE A 159 -1.93 -5.10 16.15
C ILE A 159 -3.23 -5.59 16.83
N TYR A 160 -3.18 -6.71 17.55
CA TYR A 160 -4.35 -7.23 18.29
C TYR A 160 -4.75 -6.33 19.47
N ARG A 161 -3.78 -5.65 20.11
CA ARG A 161 -4.03 -4.75 21.24
C ARG A 161 -4.79 -3.48 20.83
N TRP A 162 -4.52 -2.97 19.61
CA TRP A 162 -5.25 -1.82 19.05
C TRP A 162 -6.68 -2.16 18.60
N ARG A 163 -6.94 -3.41 18.18
CA ARG A 163 -8.31 -3.89 17.89
C ARG A 163 -9.22 -3.82 19.13
N LEU A 164 -8.69 -4.04 20.33
CA LEU A 164 -9.43 -3.91 21.59
C LEU A 164 -9.70 -2.45 21.98
N LEU A 165 -8.79 -1.52 21.65
CA LEU A 165 -8.98 -0.09 21.91
C LEU A 165 -10.01 0.54 20.98
N LEU A 166 -10.06 0.11 19.71
CA LEU A 166 -11.09 0.55 18.76
C LEU A 166 -12.49 0.04 19.13
N ASN A 167 -12.60 -1.15 19.74
CA ASN A 167 -13.88 -1.68 20.23
C ASN A 167 -14.43 -0.96 21.47
N LYS A 168 -13.60 -0.19 22.20
CA LYS A 168 -14.06 0.64 23.33
C LYS A 168 -14.51 2.05 22.93
N SER A 169 -14.23 2.50 21.70
CA SER A 169 -14.58 3.86 21.24
C SER A 169 -15.77 3.90 20.27
N LEU A 170 -16.38 2.76 19.95
CA LEU A 170 -17.60 2.67 19.15
C LEU A 170 -18.80 2.31 20.04
N HIS A 171 -19.16 3.22 20.96
CA HIS A 171 -20.55 3.34 21.37
C HIS A 171 -21.27 4.16 20.29
N LEU A 172 -21.78 3.47 19.27
CA LEU A 172 -22.81 4.03 18.40
C LEU A 172 -24.16 3.64 19.01
N GLU A 173 -24.90 4.67 19.45
CA GLU A 173 -26.30 4.59 19.80
C GLU A 173 -27.07 3.90 18.67
N VAL A 174 -27.69 2.77 19.01
CA VAL A 174 -28.70 2.13 18.18
C VAL A 174 -29.95 2.98 18.34
N LEU A 175 -30.26 3.80 17.34
CA LEU A 175 -31.58 4.43 17.22
C LEU A 175 -32.60 3.34 16.89
N ASP A 176 -33.53 3.21 17.82
CA ASP A 176 -34.75 2.42 17.78
C ASP A 176 -35.62 2.85 16.58
N LEU A 177 -36.06 1.88 15.78
CA LEU A 177 -37.19 2.02 14.86
C LEU A 177 -38.05 0.76 14.97
N GLY A 178 -38.86 0.76 16.03
CA GLY A 178 -40.18 0.13 16.03
C GLY A 178 -41.24 1.08 15.51
#